data_AF-A0A069IRU0-F1
#
_entry.id   AF-A0A069IRU0-F1
#
_cell.length_a   1.000
_cell.length_b   1.000
_cell.length_c   1.000
_cell.angle_alpha   90.00
_cell.angle_beta   90.00
_cell.angle_gamma   90.00
#
_symmetry.space_group_name_H-M   'P 1'
#
loop_
_entity.id
_entity.type
_entity.pdbx_description
1 polymer ?
#
loop_
_entity_poly.entity_id
_entity_poly.type
_entity_poly.pdbx_seq_one_letter_code
_entity_poly.pdbx_strand_id
1 'polypeptide(L)'
;MKPVDAPPVQSPQAEAAPSKAGAQPFGKGFVADAWYFVALSRDVAPAGLKRYEIMGEPVLIGRTRAGAVYAMRDICPHRAAPLSAGKLVEKPGEGETIECPYHGWRFRPDGVCAAIPSLVEDQAFEANRIKVRAFPVRESQGMVFVWMASDARNPMEPDHAPPVFPGVVGSGPKLVEAMEFDSHIDHAVVGLMDPAHGPYVHQQWWWRSEHSMHEKAKAFAPADFGWAMVRHTPSSNSRLYRILGGAPATEITFRLPGYRWEHIQVGEKQVLALTCLTPISETRTRITQIFWSDHWVFDLAKPFLRMGVVAFLKQDGGMVNLQNEGLRYDPALIWIDDADKQAKWYQQLKREWAKSRAEGREFVNPIQPTTLRWKS
;
A
#
# COMPACT_ATOMS: atom_id res chain seq x y z
N MET A 1 64.64 6.14 -26.93
CA MET A 1 63.83 6.44 -25.73
C MET A 1 62.53 7.06 -26.21
N LYS A 2 61.40 6.35 -26.08
CA LYS A 2 60.07 6.86 -26.43
C LYS A 2 59.52 7.66 -25.23
N PRO A 3 58.78 8.77 -25.45
CA PRO A 3 58.11 9.50 -24.39
C PRO A 3 56.92 8.69 -23.86
N VAL A 4 56.66 8.83 -22.56
CA VAL A 4 55.59 8.14 -21.81
C VAL A 4 54.35 9.03 -21.83
N ASP A 5 53.26 8.54 -22.40
CA ASP A 5 51.97 9.23 -22.43
C ASP A 5 51.32 9.25 -21.04
N ALA A 6 50.86 10.43 -20.61
CA ALA A 6 50.11 10.62 -19.38
C ALA A 6 48.67 10.10 -19.52
N PRO A 7 48.06 9.54 -18.46
CA PRO A 7 46.71 9.00 -18.52
C PRO A 7 45.65 10.11 -18.63
N PRO A 8 44.50 9.83 -19.27
CA PRO A 8 43.46 10.83 -19.48
C PRO A 8 42.78 11.21 -18.16
N VAL A 9 42.64 12.52 -17.94
CA VAL A 9 41.89 13.12 -16.85
C VAL A 9 40.40 12.78 -17.03
N GLN A 10 39.82 12.08 -16.06
CA GLN A 10 38.38 11.82 -16.02
C GLN A 10 37.63 13.12 -15.70
N SER A 11 36.70 13.48 -16.58
CA SER A 11 35.75 14.57 -16.35
C SER A 11 34.87 14.25 -15.12
N PRO A 12 34.58 15.22 -14.24
CA PRO A 12 33.69 14.99 -13.11
C PRO A 12 32.31 14.58 -13.63
N GLN A 13 31.80 13.45 -13.12
CA GLN A 13 30.40 13.08 -13.33
C GLN A 13 29.53 14.19 -12.71
N ALA A 14 28.65 14.77 -13.52
CA ALA A 14 27.69 15.74 -13.04
C ALA A 14 26.78 15.04 -12.02
N GLU A 15 26.87 15.46 -10.75
CA GLU A 15 25.87 15.13 -9.75
C GLU A 15 24.50 15.54 -10.28
N ALA A 16 23.57 14.59 -10.31
CA ALA A 16 22.20 14.84 -10.68
C ALA A 16 21.60 15.86 -9.70
N ALA A 17 21.13 17.00 -10.23
CA ALA A 17 20.47 18.00 -9.42
C ALA A 17 19.24 17.37 -8.73
N PRO A 18 19.02 17.64 -7.42
CA PRO A 18 17.85 17.12 -6.71
C PRO A 18 16.56 17.60 -7.40
N SER A 19 15.62 16.68 -7.59
CA SER A 19 14.33 17.01 -8.19
C SER A 19 13.61 18.01 -7.28
N LYS A 20 13.06 19.09 -7.87
CA LYS A 20 12.23 20.07 -7.16
C LYS A 20 10.87 19.46 -6.82
N ALA A 21 10.82 18.47 -5.91
CA ALA A 21 9.57 17.94 -5.39
C ALA A 21 9.03 18.90 -4.31
N GLY A 22 8.35 19.96 -4.75
CA GLY A 22 7.50 20.75 -3.85
C GLY A 22 6.38 19.87 -3.27
N ALA A 23 5.88 20.24 -2.09
CA ALA A 23 4.74 19.57 -1.47
C ALA A 23 3.53 19.53 -2.42
N GLN A 24 3.02 18.34 -2.72
CA GLN A 24 1.81 18.18 -3.53
C GLN A 24 0.57 18.66 -2.75
N PRO A 25 -0.39 19.35 -3.41
CA PRO A 25 -1.68 19.67 -2.80
C PRO A 25 -2.41 18.41 -2.32
N PHE A 26 -3.29 18.59 -1.33
CA PHE A 26 -4.17 17.51 -0.89
C PHE A 26 -5.09 17.05 -2.03
N GLY A 27 -5.24 15.74 -2.19
CA GLY A 27 -6.04 15.18 -3.29
C GLY A 27 -5.32 15.19 -4.65
N LYS A 28 -4.00 15.44 -4.66
CA LYS A 28 -3.15 15.38 -5.86
C LYS A 28 -1.88 14.58 -5.60
N GLY A 29 -1.51 13.74 -6.57
CA GLY A 29 -0.27 12.99 -6.56
C GLY A 29 -0.16 12.00 -5.41
N PHE A 30 0.91 11.20 -5.45
CA PHE A 30 1.07 10.06 -4.54
C PHE A 30 2.33 10.17 -3.69
N VAL A 31 2.35 9.40 -2.61
CA VAL A 31 3.56 9.18 -1.81
C VAL A 31 4.41 8.14 -2.53
N ALA A 32 5.36 8.60 -3.33
CA ALA A 32 6.32 7.75 -4.01
C ALA A 32 7.52 7.40 -3.10
N ASP A 33 8.43 6.59 -3.64
CA ASP A 33 9.56 5.97 -2.94
C ASP A 33 9.10 5.20 -1.71
N ALA A 34 8.02 4.43 -1.86
CA ALA A 34 7.39 3.72 -0.77
C ALA A 34 6.87 2.34 -1.19
N TRP A 35 6.77 1.44 -0.22
CA TRP A 35 6.16 0.13 -0.37
C TRP A 35 4.63 0.21 -0.31
N TYR A 36 3.97 -0.40 -1.29
CA TYR A 36 2.52 -0.56 -1.35
C TYR A 36 2.13 -2.03 -1.30
N PHE A 37 1.08 -2.34 -0.54
CA PHE A 37 0.50 -3.68 -0.49
C PHE A 37 -0.24 -3.95 -1.80
N VAL A 38 -0.04 -5.14 -2.36
CA VAL A 38 -0.65 -5.52 -3.65
C VAL A 38 -1.56 -6.73 -3.51
N ALA A 39 -1.08 -7.77 -2.84
CA ALA A 39 -1.78 -9.04 -2.72
C ALA A 39 -1.30 -9.83 -1.49
N LEU A 40 -2.08 -10.83 -1.09
CA LEU A 40 -1.53 -11.87 -0.22
C LEU A 40 -0.62 -12.77 -1.04
N SER A 41 0.46 -13.25 -0.42
CA SER A 41 1.43 -14.17 -1.01
C SER A 41 0.74 -15.38 -1.66
N ARG A 42 -0.24 -15.96 -0.97
CA ARG A 42 -1.01 -17.13 -1.43
C ARG A 42 -1.90 -16.89 -2.66
N ASP A 43 -2.23 -15.63 -2.96
CA ASP A 43 -3.07 -15.28 -4.10
C ASP A 43 -2.27 -15.24 -5.42
N VAL A 44 -0.93 -15.27 -5.31
CA VAL A 44 0.01 -15.42 -6.42
C VAL A 44 0.56 -16.85 -6.37
N ALA A 45 -0.12 -17.79 -7.03
CA ALA A 45 0.33 -19.18 -7.10
C ALA A 45 1.68 -19.31 -7.82
N PRO A 46 2.47 -20.37 -7.57
CA PRO A 46 3.65 -20.69 -8.39
C PRO A 46 3.31 -20.74 -9.88
N ALA A 47 4.16 -20.16 -10.72
CA ALA A 47 3.93 -19.92 -12.15
C ALA A 47 2.69 -19.05 -12.49
N GLY A 48 2.02 -18.49 -11.49
CA GLY A 48 0.89 -17.59 -11.66
C GLY A 48 1.32 -16.20 -12.09
N LEU A 49 0.50 -15.58 -12.94
CA LEU A 49 0.64 -14.20 -13.40
C LEU A 49 -0.62 -13.42 -13.02
N LYS A 50 -0.47 -12.31 -12.30
CA LYS A 50 -1.59 -11.50 -11.82
C LYS A 50 -1.36 -10.03 -12.15
N ARG A 51 -2.36 -9.41 -12.78
CA ARG A 51 -2.35 -7.98 -13.08
C ARG A 51 -2.90 -7.17 -11.92
N TYR A 52 -2.21 -6.07 -11.63
CA TYR A 52 -2.64 -5.02 -10.72
C TYR A 52 -2.40 -3.66 -11.38
N GLU A 53 -3.01 -2.62 -10.83
CA GLU A 53 -2.76 -1.22 -11.22
C GLU A 53 -2.45 -0.44 -9.95
N ILE A 54 -1.35 0.32 -9.96
CA ILE A 54 -0.86 1.08 -8.82
C ILE A 54 -0.42 2.45 -9.34
N MET A 55 -1.02 3.54 -8.86
CA MET A 55 -0.75 4.92 -9.33
C MET A 55 -0.89 5.08 -10.86
N GLY A 56 -1.87 4.40 -11.47
CA GLY A 56 -2.11 4.38 -12.92
C GLY A 56 -1.14 3.50 -13.70
N GLU A 57 -0.17 2.86 -13.04
CA GLU A 57 0.79 1.97 -13.68
C GLU A 57 0.31 0.52 -13.63
N PRO A 58 0.24 -0.19 -14.77
CA PRO A 58 -0.10 -1.60 -14.78
C PRO A 58 1.12 -2.44 -14.37
N VAL A 59 0.94 -3.24 -13.33
CA VAL A 59 1.98 -4.06 -12.70
C VAL A 59 1.56 -5.53 -12.77
N LEU A 60 2.43 -6.35 -13.37
CA LEU A 60 2.36 -7.80 -13.32
C LEU A 60 3.09 -8.25 -12.06
N ILE A 61 2.40 -8.95 -11.18
CA ILE A 61 3.00 -9.74 -10.11
C ILE A 61 2.99 -11.20 -10.54
N GLY A 62 4.17 -11.81 -10.55
CA GLY A 62 4.32 -13.23 -10.85
C GLY A 62 5.11 -13.96 -9.78
N ARG A 63 5.06 -15.29 -9.84
CA ARG A 63 5.87 -16.18 -9.00
C ARG A 63 6.54 -17.23 -9.86
N THR A 64 7.84 -17.40 -9.70
CA THR A 64 8.61 -18.49 -10.34
C THR A 64 8.11 -19.85 -9.87
N ARG A 65 8.42 -20.95 -10.58
CA ARG A 65 8.09 -22.30 -10.08
C ARG A 65 8.80 -22.62 -8.76
N ALA A 66 9.98 -22.05 -8.56
CA ALA A 66 10.74 -22.13 -7.30
C ALA A 66 10.15 -21.28 -6.16
N GLY A 67 9.11 -20.48 -6.43
CA GLY A 67 8.39 -19.74 -5.40
C GLY A 67 8.83 -18.29 -5.19
N ALA A 68 9.81 -17.78 -5.94
CA ALA A 68 10.25 -16.39 -5.82
C ALA A 68 9.27 -15.42 -6.52
N VAL A 69 8.85 -14.36 -5.83
CA VAL A 69 8.04 -13.30 -6.45
C VAL A 69 8.87 -12.37 -7.32
N TYR A 70 8.25 -11.86 -8.38
CA TYR A 70 8.77 -10.79 -9.22
C TYR A 70 7.65 -9.83 -9.61
N ALA A 71 8.02 -8.59 -9.95
CA ALA A 71 7.10 -7.58 -10.43
C ALA A 71 7.67 -6.87 -11.66
N MET A 72 6.85 -6.67 -12.68
CA MET A 72 7.25 -5.92 -13.89
C MET A 72 6.07 -5.15 -14.48
N ARG A 73 6.36 -4.19 -15.36
CA ARG A 73 5.32 -3.43 -16.07
C ARG A 73 4.53 -4.36 -16.97
N ASP A 74 3.21 -4.37 -16.83
CA ASP A 74 2.34 -5.31 -17.52
C ASP A 74 1.94 -4.82 -18.93
N ILE A 75 2.96 -4.46 -19.72
CA ILE A 75 2.84 -3.96 -21.09
C ILE A 75 4.00 -4.51 -21.92
N CYS A 76 3.70 -5.37 -22.88
CA CYS A 76 4.68 -5.81 -23.87
C CYS A 76 5.14 -4.62 -24.72
N PRO A 77 6.46 -4.35 -24.84
CA PRO A 77 6.98 -3.18 -25.56
C PRO A 77 6.77 -3.27 -27.08
N HIS A 78 6.41 -4.45 -27.61
CA HIS A 78 6.16 -4.63 -29.03
C HIS A 78 4.82 -3.99 -29.46
N ARG A 79 3.70 -4.43 -28.89
CA ARG A 79 2.34 -3.96 -29.25
C ARG A 79 1.38 -3.86 -28.06
N ALA A 80 1.91 -3.52 -26.89
CA ALA A 80 1.16 -3.21 -25.68
C ALA A 80 0.26 -4.32 -25.08
N ALA A 81 0.32 -5.56 -25.59
CA ALA A 81 -0.40 -6.67 -24.99
C ALA A 81 0.02 -6.87 -23.52
N PRO A 82 -0.92 -7.14 -22.60
CA PRO A 82 -0.60 -7.40 -21.20
C PRO A 82 0.16 -8.72 -21.09
N LEU A 83 1.31 -8.68 -20.44
CA LEU A 83 2.15 -9.86 -20.21
C LEU A 83 1.48 -10.83 -19.23
N SER A 84 0.64 -10.33 -18.33
CA SER A 84 -0.15 -11.12 -17.38
C SER A 84 -1.16 -12.05 -18.04
N ALA A 85 -1.58 -11.74 -19.28
CA ALA A 85 -2.46 -12.61 -20.07
C ALA A 85 -1.68 -13.71 -20.81
N GLY A 86 -0.35 -13.72 -20.67
CA GLY A 86 0.54 -14.75 -21.16
C GLY A 86 0.66 -15.92 -20.18
N LYS A 87 1.85 -16.53 -20.16
CA LYS A 87 2.17 -17.69 -19.30
C LYS A 87 3.65 -17.73 -18.98
N LEU A 88 4.00 -18.31 -17.83
CA LEU A 88 5.39 -18.62 -17.50
C LEU A 88 5.81 -19.91 -18.20
N VAL A 89 6.75 -19.83 -19.14
CA VAL A 89 7.30 -20.95 -19.89
C VAL A 89 8.74 -21.22 -19.50
N GLU A 90 9.22 -22.43 -19.76
CA GLU A 90 10.63 -22.79 -19.67
C GLU A 90 11.07 -23.32 -21.02
N LYS A 91 12.15 -22.75 -21.55
CA LYS A 91 12.62 -23.00 -22.91
C LYS A 91 14.15 -23.18 -22.89
N PRO A 92 14.71 -24.08 -23.71
CA PRO A 92 16.15 -24.36 -23.69
C PRO A 92 16.99 -23.08 -23.82
N GLY A 93 17.92 -22.86 -22.88
CA GLY A 93 18.83 -21.71 -22.89
C GLY A 93 18.25 -20.39 -22.37
N GLU A 94 16.96 -20.32 -22.01
CA GLU A 94 16.31 -19.07 -21.57
C GLU A 94 15.94 -19.07 -20.07
N GLY A 95 15.84 -20.24 -19.46
CA GLY A 95 15.27 -20.41 -18.12
C GLY A 95 13.76 -20.13 -18.12
N GLU A 96 13.23 -19.75 -16.96
CA GLU A 96 11.82 -19.36 -16.84
C GLU A 96 11.60 -17.95 -17.41
N THR A 97 10.64 -17.83 -18.33
CA THR A 97 10.30 -16.56 -18.99
C THR A 97 8.79 -16.37 -19.12
N ILE A 98 8.35 -15.12 -19.11
CA ILE A 98 6.97 -14.71 -19.34
C ILE A 98 6.79 -14.58 -20.85
N GLU A 99 6.03 -15.51 -21.46
CA GLU A 99 5.70 -15.50 -22.88
C GLU A 99 4.47 -14.62 -23.12
N CYS A 100 4.66 -13.53 -23.87
CA CYS A 100 3.59 -12.63 -24.28
C CYS A 100 2.58 -13.38 -25.17
N PRO A 101 1.26 -13.26 -24.90
CA PRO A 101 0.24 -14.03 -25.62
C PRO A 101 0.07 -13.60 -27.07
N TYR A 102 0.68 -12.47 -27.48
CA TYR A 102 0.48 -11.94 -28.83
C TYR A 102 1.46 -12.53 -29.84
N HIS A 103 2.76 -12.28 -29.68
CA HIS A 103 3.79 -12.71 -30.64
C HIS A 103 4.88 -13.60 -29.99
N GLY A 104 4.61 -14.12 -28.79
CA GLY A 104 5.52 -15.03 -28.09
C GLY A 104 6.83 -14.38 -27.61
N TRP A 105 6.92 -13.04 -27.56
CA TRP A 105 8.08 -12.37 -26.96
C TRP A 105 8.22 -12.81 -25.51
N ARG A 106 9.42 -13.25 -25.13
CA ARG A 106 9.70 -13.85 -23.83
C ARG A 106 10.58 -12.93 -23.01
N PHE A 107 10.17 -12.67 -21.78
CA PHE A 107 10.89 -11.82 -20.84
C PHE A 107 11.26 -12.61 -19.60
N ARG A 108 12.49 -12.46 -19.11
CA ARG A 108 12.89 -13.01 -17.82
C ARG A 108 12.16 -12.27 -16.67
N PRO A 109 12.09 -12.83 -15.46
CA PRO A 109 11.53 -12.16 -14.28
C PRO A 109 12.13 -10.79 -13.95
N ASP A 110 13.37 -10.51 -14.38
CA ASP A 110 14.03 -9.20 -14.26
C ASP A 110 13.61 -8.18 -15.35
N GLY A 111 12.70 -8.57 -16.24
CA GLY A 111 12.17 -7.74 -17.32
C GLY A 111 13.03 -7.72 -18.60
N VAL A 112 14.19 -8.37 -18.63
CA VAL A 112 15.03 -8.43 -19.84
C VAL A 112 14.40 -9.39 -20.85
N CYS A 113 14.32 -8.99 -22.13
CA CYS A 113 13.83 -9.86 -23.18
C CYS A 113 14.84 -10.98 -23.45
N ALA A 114 14.41 -12.22 -23.24
CA ALA A 114 15.20 -13.42 -23.47
C ALA A 114 15.14 -13.85 -24.94
N ALA A 115 13.96 -13.74 -25.57
CA ALA A 115 13.76 -14.22 -26.93
C ALA A 115 12.62 -13.52 -27.65
N ILE A 116 12.79 -13.37 -28.96
CA ILE A 116 11.78 -12.92 -29.91
C ILE A 116 11.62 -14.04 -30.95
N PRO A 117 10.59 -14.88 -30.87
CA PRO A 117 10.48 -16.10 -31.68
C PRO A 117 10.43 -15.88 -33.20
N SER A 118 10.10 -14.66 -33.64
CA SER A 118 10.06 -14.30 -35.05
C SER A 118 11.42 -13.89 -35.64
N LEU A 119 12.47 -13.80 -34.82
CA LEU A 119 13.82 -13.53 -35.32
C LEU A 119 14.41 -14.79 -35.95
N VAL A 120 15.11 -14.62 -37.06
CA VAL A 120 15.93 -15.64 -37.71
C VAL A 120 17.42 -15.34 -37.49
N GLU A 121 18.28 -16.35 -37.66
CA GLU A 121 19.69 -16.30 -37.25
C GLU A 121 20.52 -15.19 -37.90
N ASP A 122 20.17 -14.78 -39.12
CA ASP A 122 20.88 -13.75 -39.90
C ASP A 122 20.44 -12.32 -39.56
N GLN A 123 19.43 -12.15 -38.71
CA GLN A 123 19.01 -10.82 -38.25
C GLN A 123 19.88 -10.36 -37.08
N ALA A 124 20.67 -9.31 -37.32
CA ALA A 124 21.45 -8.63 -36.29
C ALA A 124 20.53 -7.85 -35.33
N PHE A 125 19.89 -8.55 -34.40
CA PHE A 125 19.04 -7.96 -33.36
C PHE A 125 19.32 -8.56 -31.98
N GLU A 126 19.79 -7.72 -31.06
CA GLU A 126 20.12 -8.14 -29.70
C GLU A 126 18.88 -8.03 -28.80
N ALA A 127 18.14 -9.14 -28.65
CA ALA A 127 16.93 -9.19 -27.83
C ALA A 127 17.17 -8.70 -26.38
N ASN A 128 18.32 -9.01 -25.79
CA ASN A 128 18.69 -8.64 -24.41
C ASN A 128 18.80 -7.11 -24.17
N ARG A 129 18.83 -6.29 -25.23
CA ARG A 129 18.78 -4.82 -25.13
C ARG A 129 17.36 -4.30 -24.88
N ILE A 130 16.35 -5.12 -25.14
CA ILE A 130 14.95 -4.79 -24.85
C ILE A 130 14.65 -5.14 -23.39
N LYS A 131 14.08 -4.17 -22.68
CA LYS A 131 13.67 -4.33 -21.29
C LYS A 131 12.24 -3.86 -21.08
N VAL A 132 11.52 -4.61 -20.26
CA VAL A 132 10.33 -4.18 -19.55
C VAL A 132 10.78 -3.73 -18.17
N ARG A 133 10.21 -2.64 -17.66
CA ARG A 133 10.55 -2.14 -16.32
C ARG A 133 10.22 -3.21 -15.28
N ALA A 134 11.21 -3.65 -14.51
CA ALA A 134 11.01 -4.39 -13.27
C ALA A 134 10.73 -3.43 -12.11
N PHE A 135 9.93 -3.86 -11.14
CA PHE A 135 9.71 -3.15 -9.90
C PHE A 135 10.34 -3.94 -8.75
N PRO A 136 11.00 -3.28 -7.77
CA PRO A 136 11.37 -3.95 -6.54
C PRO A 136 10.11 -4.53 -5.87
N VAL A 137 10.19 -5.81 -5.53
CA VAL A 137 9.11 -6.55 -4.87
C VAL A 137 9.67 -7.32 -3.68
N ARG A 138 8.88 -7.40 -2.61
CA ARG A 138 9.22 -8.14 -1.40
C ARG A 138 8.01 -8.87 -0.85
N GLU A 139 8.25 -10.06 -0.33
CA GLU A 139 7.30 -10.76 0.53
C GLU A 139 7.64 -10.51 1.99
N SER A 140 6.65 -10.11 2.78
CA SER A 140 6.79 -9.93 4.22
C SER A 140 5.47 -10.31 4.90
N GLN A 141 5.54 -11.11 5.97
CA GLN A 141 4.36 -11.53 6.74
C GLN A 141 3.20 -12.13 5.91
N GLY A 142 3.52 -12.87 4.84
CA GLY A 142 2.52 -13.48 3.95
C GLY A 142 1.84 -12.50 2.98
N MET A 143 2.38 -11.29 2.82
CA MET A 143 1.91 -10.24 1.92
C MET A 143 2.98 -9.88 0.88
N VAL A 144 2.54 -9.47 -0.31
CA VAL A 144 3.40 -8.98 -1.39
C VAL A 144 3.34 -7.46 -1.43
N PHE A 145 4.53 -6.83 -1.38
CA PHE A 145 4.70 -5.39 -1.48
C PHE A 145 5.49 -5.02 -2.72
N VAL A 146 5.08 -3.95 -3.40
CA VAL A 146 5.78 -3.37 -4.54
C VAL A 146 6.26 -1.97 -4.18
N TRP A 147 7.51 -1.67 -4.54
CA TRP A 147 8.09 -0.35 -4.40
C TRP A 147 7.69 0.54 -5.57
N MET A 148 7.08 1.68 -5.27
CA MET A 148 6.70 2.67 -6.27
C MET A 148 7.66 3.85 -6.20
N ALA A 149 8.66 3.88 -7.08
CA ALA A 149 9.66 4.96 -7.13
C ALA A 149 9.08 6.26 -7.69
N SER A 150 9.62 7.40 -7.24
CA SER A 150 9.27 8.74 -7.74
C SER A 150 9.72 9.00 -9.17
N ASP A 151 10.87 8.44 -9.57
CA ASP A 151 11.34 8.43 -10.95
C ASP A 151 11.24 7.02 -11.55
N ALA A 152 10.27 6.86 -12.45
CA ALA A 152 10.04 5.63 -13.20
C ALA A 152 11.20 5.22 -14.13
N ARG A 153 12.00 6.19 -14.61
CA ARG A 153 13.08 6.00 -15.58
C ARG A 153 14.40 5.69 -14.90
N ASN A 154 14.63 6.28 -13.74
CA ASN A 154 15.79 6.02 -12.91
C ASN A 154 15.35 5.70 -11.47
N PRO A 155 14.73 4.52 -11.27
CA PRO A 155 14.14 4.19 -9.98
C PRO A 155 15.24 4.04 -8.94
N MET A 156 15.07 4.74 -7.82
CA MET A 156 15.88 4.51 -6.63
C MET A 156 15.60 3.11 -6.09
N GLU A 157 16.65 2.42 -5.66
CA GLU A 157 16.51 1.18 -4.91
C GLU A 157 15.80 1.45 -3.57
N PRO A 158 14.97 0.52 -3.07
CA PRO A 158 14.34 0.67 -1.77
C PRO A 158 15.39 0.78 -0.66
N ASP A 159 15.28 1.82 0.16
CA ASP A 159 16.22 2.10 1.25
C ASP A 159 15.71 1.61 2.62
N HIS A 160 14.50 1.07 2.67
CA HIS A 160 13.91 0.48 3.86
C HIS A 160 13.11 -0.77 3.51
N ALA A 161 12.90 -1.63 4.51
CA ALA A 161 12.08 -2.82 4.35
C ALA A 161 10.58 -2.46 4.23
N PRO A 162 9.74 -3.32 3.64
CA PRO A 162 8.30 -3.20 3.76
C PRO A 162 7.83 -3.13 5.22
N PRO A 163 6.69 -2.49 5.51
CA PRO A 163 6.17 -2.39 6.86
C PRO A 163 5.94 -3.78 7.48
N VAL A 164 6.22 -3.88 8.78
CA VAL A 164 5.92 -5.04 9.61
C VAL A 164 4.81 -4.63 10.57
N PHE A 165 3.75 -5.43 10.63
CA PHE A 165 2.58 -5.15 11.45
C PHE A 165 2.60 -6.02 12.72
N PRO A 166 2.70 -5.42 13.91
CA PRO A 166 2.50 -6.14 15.17
C PRO A 166 1.12 -6.79 15.20
N GLY A 167 1.08 -8.06 15.61
CA GLY A 167 -0.16 -8.84 15.72
C GLY A 167 -0.55 -9.65 14.48
N VAL A 168 0.30 -9.70 13.44
CA VAL A 168 0.20 -10.75 12.43
C VAL A 168 0.61 -12.08 13.06
N VAL A 169 -0.35 -13.00 13.18
CA VAL A 169 -0.17 -14.30 13.84
C VAL A 169 -0.91 -15.43 13.13
N GLY A 170 -0.59 -16.67 13.51
CA GLY A 170 -1.18 -17.87 12.96
C GLY A 170 -0.68 -18.20 11.55
N SER A 171 -1.38 -19.10 10.86
CA SER A 171 -1.02 -19.56 9.51
C SER A 171 -1.44 -18.62 8.38
N GLY A 172 -2.09 -17.50 8.71
CA GLY A 172 -2.54 -16.51 7.73
C GLY A 172 -3.76 -15.72 8.20
N PRO A 173 -4.23 -14.75 7.40
CA PRO A 173 -5.37 -13.92 7.75
C PRO A 173 -6.67 -14.73 7.84
N LYS A 174 -7.46 -14.41 8.86
CA LYS A 174 -8.78 -15.00 9.15
C LYS A 174 -9.85 -14.49 8.20
N LEU A 175 -9.79 -13.20 7.86
CA LEU A 175 -10.69 -12.53 6.94
C LEU A 175 -9.92 -11.52 6.08
N VAL A 176 -10.32 -11.40 4.82
CA VAL A 176 -9.74 -10.49 3.84
C VAL A 176 -10.89 -9.97 2.98
N GLU A 177 -11.15 -8.67 3.03
CA GLU A 177 -12.12 -8.03 2.14
C GLU A 177 -11.47 -6.84 1.45
N ALA A 178 -11.81 -6.61 0.19
CA ALA A 178 -11.33 -5.47 -0.56
C ALA A 178 -12.48 -4.79 -1.29
N MET A 179 -12.38 -3.47 -1.43
CA MET A 179 -13.31 -2.66 -2.21
C MET A 179 -12.54 -1.56 -2.93
N GLU A 180 -13.09 -1.06 -4.03
CA GLU A 180 -12.55 0.10 -4.74
C GLU A 180 -13.42 1.30 -4.43
N PHE A 181 -12.78 2.38 -4.00
CA PHE A 181 -13.40 3.66 -3.75
C PHE A 181 -13.06 4.57 -4.91
N ASP A 182 -14.05 5.28 -5.45
CA ASP A 182 -13.85 6.30 -6.48
C ASP A 182 -13.31 7.60 -5.87
N SER A 183 -12.22 7.52 -5.10
CA SER A 183 -11.57 8.68 -4.48
C SER A 183 -10.06 8.61 -4.60
N HIS A 184 -9.44 9.79 -4.62
CA HIS A 184 -8.01 9.92 -4.41
C HIS A 184 -7.63 9.42 -3.01
N ILE A 185 -6.47 8.76 -2.88
CA ILE A 185 -6.03 8.10 -1.64
C ILE A 185 -6.06 9.03 -0.41
N ASP A 186 -5.74 10.31 -0.59
CA ASP A 186 -5.77 11.30 0.48
C ASP A 186 -7.15 11.42 1.15
N HIS A 187 -8.24 11.41 0.38
CA HIS A 187 -9.60 11.45 0.92
C HIS A 187 -9.93 10.14 1.63
N ALA A 188 -9.54 8.99 1.05
CA ALA A 188 -9.72 7.69 1.68
C ALA A 188 -8.97 7.59 3.03
N VAL A 189 -7.73 8.11 3.10
CA VAL A 189 -6.93 8.15 4.35
C VAL A 189 -7.64 8.97 5.42
N VAL A 190 -8.13 10.16 5.08
CA VAL A 190 -8.84 11.03 6.05
C VAL A 190 -10.12 10.35 6.54
N GLY A 191 -10.91 9.75 5.64
CA GLY A 191 -12.11 8.99 6.01
C GLY A 191 -11.82 7.86 7.00
N LEU A 192 -10.69 7.14 6.84
CA LEU A 192 -10.29 6.07 7.76
C LEU A 192 -9.86 6.54 9.16
N MET A 193 -9.42 7.79 9.27
CA MET A 193 -8.79 8.31 10.48
C MET A 193 -9.71 9.22 11.30
N ASP A 194 -10.68 9.87 10.64
CA ASP A 194 -11.63 10.77 11.28
C ASP A 194 -12.45 10.00 12.33
N PRO A 195 -12.33 10.31 13.62
CA PRO A 195 -13.11 9.61 14.63
C PRO A 195 -14.55 10.15 14.75
N ALA A 196 -14.90 11.24 14.07
CA ALA A 196 -16.19 11.91 14.15
C ALA A 196 -17.26 11.33 13.20
N HIS A 197 -16.88 10.74 12.06
CA HIS A 197 -17.85 10.12 11.15
C HIS A 197 -18.57 8.90 11.74
N GLY A 198 -17.97 8.22 12.72
CA GLY A 198 -18.43 6.93 13.23
C GLY A 198 -19.92 6.88 13.64
N PRO A 199 -20.42 7.79 14.51
CA PRO A 199 -21.83 7.82 14.91
C PRO A 199 -22.81 8.14 13.78
N TYR A 200 -22.36 8.79 12.71
CA TYR A 200 -23.20 9.26 11.62
C TYR A 200 -23.25 8.29 10.44
N VAL A 201 -22.10 7.71 10.07
CA VAL A 201 -21.96 6.82 8.91
C VAL A 201 -22.25 5.37 9.30
N HIS A 202 -21.82 4.93 10.47
CA HIS A 202 -21.95 3.53 10.90
C HIS A 202 -23.19 3.27 11.74
N GLN A 203 -24.38 3.55 11.20
CA GLN A 203 -25.67 3.41 11.89
C GLN A 203 -26.21 1.96 11.95
N GLN A 204 -25.34 0.95 12.01
CA GLN A 204 -25.81 -0.43 12.15
C GLN A 204 -26.51 -0.61 13.50
N TRP A 205 -27.63 -1.34 13.54
CA TRP A 205 -28.46 -1.52 14.75
C TRP A 205 -27.74 -2.17 15.95
N TRP A 206 -26.57 -2.75 15.72
CA TRP A 206 -25.68 -3.34 16.72
C TRP A 206 -24.44 -2.47 17.04
N TRP A 207 -24.32 -1.29 16.44
CA TRP A 207 -23.24 -0.33 16.61
C TRP A 207 -23.75 0.98 17.27
N ARG A 208 -22.84 1.95 17.48
CA ARG A 208 -23.13 3.19 18.22
C ARG A 208 -24.15 4.07 17.47
N SER A 209 -25.03 4.72 18.21
CA SER A 209 -25.96 5.74 17.69
C SER A 209 -25.47 7.15 18.01
N GLU A 210 -25.94 8.16 17.27
CA GLU A 210 -25.69 9.58 17.55
C GLU A 210 -26.01 9.95 19.01
N HIS A 211 -27.06 9.37 19.58
CA HIS A 211 -27.46 9.56 20.99
C HIS A 211 -26.46 8.99 22.02
N SER A 212 -25.42 8.28 21.57
CA SER A 212 -24.37 7.67 22.41
C SER A 212 -22.99 8.32 22.25
N MET A 213 -22.93 9.55 21.73
CA MET A 213 -21.66 10.29 21.64
C MET A 213 -21.16 10.70 23.02
N HIS A 214 -19.90 10.38 23.28
CA HIS A 214 -19.23 10.74 24.52
C HIS A 214 -17.97 11.55 24.23
N GLU A 215 -17.60 12.42 25.16
CA GLU A 215 -16.29 13.05 25.10
C GLU A 215 -15.20 11.99 25.26
N LYS A 216 -14.24 12.01 24.34
CA LYS A 216 -13.08 11.13 24.33
C LYS A 216 -11.84 12.00 24.39
N ALA A 217 -10.90 11.59 25.23
CA ALA A 217 -9.54 12.10 25.24
C ALA A 217 -8.60 10.92 24.96
N LYS A 218 -7.80 11.01 23.91
CA LYS A 218 -6.84 9.96 23.54
C LYS A 218 -5.45 10.55 23.35
N ALA A 219 -4.45 9.86 23.89
CA ALA A 219 -3.05 10.21 23.71
C ALA A 219 -2.54 9.66 22.39
N PHE A 220 -1.75 10.46 21.69
CA PHE A 220 -1.10 10.12 20.45
C PHE A 220 0.40 10.36 20.56
N ALA A 221 1.19 9.55 19.87
CA ALA A 221 2.64 9.63 19.82
C ALA A 221 3.16 9.32 18.40
N PRO A 222 4.33 9.84 17.99
CA PRO A 222 4.95 9.46 16.72
C PRO A 222 5.26 7.95 16.68
N ALA A 223 5.09 7.34 15.50
CA ALA A 223 5.37 5.92 15.28
C ALA A 223 5.86 5.70 13.84
N ASP A 224 7.14 5.33 13.67
CA ASP A 224 7.78 5.13 12.36
C ASP A 224 7.50 6.31 11.40
N PHE A 225 6.94 6.04 10.21
CA PHE A 225 6.51 7.05 9.23
C PHE A 225 5.08 7.55 9.45
N GLY A 226 4.66 7.63 10.72
CA GLY A 226 3.26 7.87 11.09
C GLY A 226 3.06 8.19 12.58
N TRP A 227 1.92 7.79 13.13
CA TRP A 227 1.60 8.00 14.54
C TRP A 227 0.73 6.88 15.08
N ALA A 228 0.74 6.70 16.40
CA ALA A 228 -0.14 5.79 17.10
C ALA A 228 -1.05 6.57 18.04
N MET A 229 -2.35 6.25 18.02
CA MET A 229 -3.22 6.42 19.18
C MET A 229 -2.77 5.39 20.22
N VAL A 230 -2.05 5.87 21.24
CA VAL A 230 -1.34 5.04 22.21
C VAL A 230 -2.31 4.07 22.87
N ARG A 231 -1.81 2.86 23.16
CA ARG A 231 -2.59 1.79 23.76
C ARG A 231 -3.44 2.28 24.93
N HIS A 232 -4.75 2.07 24.81
CA HIS A 232 -5.74 2.54 25.77
C HIS A 232 -6.86 1.52 25.93
N THR A 233 -7.56 1.57 27.06
CA THR A 233 -8.78 0.80 27.25
C THR A 233 -9.91 1.43 26.43
N PRO A 234 -10.62 0.67 25.58
CA PRO A 234 -11.82 1.15 24.89
C PRO A 234 -12.85 1.67 25.88
N SER A 235 -13.56 2.73 25.52
CA SER A 235 -14.70 3.21 26.32
C SER A 235 -15.78 2.11 26.33
N SER A 236 -16.08 1.63 27.53
CA SER A 236 -16.96 0.50 27.90
C SER A 236 -18.22 0.28 27.03
N ASN A 237 -18.59 -1.02 26.87
CA ASN A 237 -19.91 -1.61 26.52
C ASN A 237 -20.05 -2.44 25.22
N SER A 238 -18.98 -2.77 24.50
CA SER A 238 -19.14 -3.81 23.46
C SER A 238 -19.24 -5.20 24.13
N ARG A 239 -20.44 -5.80 24.08
CA ARG A 239 -20.70 -7.19 24.52
C ARG A 239 -19.75 -8.21 23.86
N LEU A 240 -19.18 -7.85 22.70
CA LEU A 240 -18.23 -8.66 21.94
C LEU A 240 -16.92 -8.92 22.71
N TYR A 241 -16.40 -7.92 23.46
CA TYR A 241 -15.15 -8.10 24.21
C TYR A 241 -15.31 -8.94 25.48
N ARG A 242 -16.53 -9.01 26.05
CA ARG A 242 -16.82 -9.92 27.17
C ARG A 242 -16.70 -11.40 26.76
N ILE A 243 -17.00 -11.72 25.51
CA ILE A 243 -16.83 -13.07 24.95
C ILE A 243 -15.34 -13.44 24.85
N LEU A 244 -14.45 -12.45 24.73
CA LEU A 244 -13.00 -12.63 24.58
C LEU A 244 -12.24 -12.73 25.92
N GLY A 245 -12.93 -12.69 27.06
CA GLY A 245 -12.36 -13.11 28.35
C GLY A 245 -11.46 -12.10 29.09
N GLY A 246 -11.46 -10.81 28.73
CA GLY A 246 -10.64 -9.81 29.42
C GLY A 246 -10.98 -8.35 29.07
N ALA A 247 -10.32 -7.41 29.75
CA ALA A 247 -10.39 -5.99 29.39
C ALA A 247 -9.54 -5.74 28.13
N PRO A 248 -10.14 -5.30 27.01
CA PRO A 248 -9.39 -5.03 25.79
C PRO A 248 -8.44 -3.83 25.97
N ALA A 249 -7.25 -3.92 25.42
CA ALA A 249 -6.33 -2.82 25.24
C ALA A 249 -6.09 -2.61 23.74
N THR A 250 -6.47 -1.43 23.24
CA THR A 250 -6.47 -1.12 21.81
C THR A 250 -5.42 -0.06 21.50
N GLU A 251 -4.64 -0.30 20.46
CA GLU A 251 -3.73 0.67 19.84
C GLU A 251 -4.09 0.81 18.37
N ILE A 252 -4.19 2.04 17.86
CA ILE A 252 -4.47 2.30 16.45
C ILE A 252 -3.29 3.06 15.89
N THR A 253 -2.64 2.51 14.88
CA THR A 253 -1.48 3.14 14.24
C THR A 253 -1.80 3.47 12.79
N PHE A 254 -1.39 4.66 12.37
CA PHE A 254 -1.30 5.03 10.98
C PHE A 254 0.17 5.09 10.57
N ARG A 255 0.46 4.71 9.33
CA ARG A 255 1.78 4.84 8.71
C ARG A 255 1.63 5.17 7.23
N LEU A 256 2.47 6.08 6.73
CA LEU A 256 2.59 6.30 5.29
C LEU A 256 2.93 4.99 4.53
N PRO A 257 2.48 4.85 3.28
CA PRO A 257 1.70 5.82 2.49
C PRO A 257 0.17 5.75 2.70
N GLY A 258 -0.35 4.74 3.39
CA GLY A 258 -1.80 4.53 3.50
C GLY A 258 -2.18 3.32 4.34
N TYR A 259 -1.38 3.01 5.37
CA TYR A 259 -1.63 1.88 6.26
C TYR A 259 -2.26 2.37 7.56
N ARG A 260 -3.36 1.74 7.97
CA ARG A 260 -3.95 1.90 9.30
C ARG A 260 -4.14 0.52 9.89
N TRP A 261 -3.66 0.26 11.10
CA TRP A 261 -4.00 -0.98 11.79
C TRP A 261 -4.45 -0.72 13.21
N GLU A 262 -5.41 -1.52 13.64
CA GLU A 262 -5.91 -1.56 15.01
C GLU A 262 -5.50 -2.89 15.64
N HIS A 263 -4.70 -2.81 16.69
CA HIS A 263 -4.21 -3.95 17.44
C HIS A 263 -4.88 -4.00 18.81
N ILE A 264 -5.77 -4.98 18.97
CA ILE A 264 -6.57 -5.21 20.17
C ILE A 264 -5.99 -6.41 20.90
N GLN A 265 -5.51 -6.20 22.13
CA GLN A 265 -5.07 -7.25 23.03
C GLN A 265 -6.17 -7.54 24.05
N VAL A 266 -6.54 -8.81 24.25
CA VAL A 266 -7.50 -9.26 25.27
C VAL A 266 -6.90 -10.45 26.02
N GLY A 267 -6.34 -10.20 27.22
CA GLY A 267 -5.56 -11.23 27.93
C GLY A 267 -4.38 -11.70 27.07
N GLU A 268 -4.25 -13.01 26.87
CA GLU A 268 -3.23 -13.61 26.01
C GLU A 268 -3.61 -13.65 24.52
N LYS A 269 -4.83 -13.22 24.18
CA LYS A 269 -5.36 -13.27 22.80
C LYS A 269 -5.33 -11.90 22.15
N GLN A 270 -5.34 -11.88 20.82
CA GLN A 270 -5.30 -10.64 20.06
C GLN A 270 -6.16 -10.66 18.81
N VAL A 271 -6.44 -9.45 18.33
CA VAL A 271 -7.01 -9.18 17.03
C VAL A 271 -6.22 -8.06 16.39
N LEU A 272 -5.76 -8.28 15.16
CA LEU A 272 -5.20 -7.25 14.30
C LEU A 272 -6.18 -7.00 13.16
N ALA A 273 -6.63 -5.76 13.02
CA ALA A 273 -7.39 -5.29 11.86
C ALA A 273 -6.52 -4.31 11.06
N LEU A 274 -5.91 -4.78 9.98
CA LEU A 274 -5.10 -3.98 9.07
C LEU A 274 -5.96 -3.46 7.92
N THR A 275 -5.81 -2.18 7.60
CA THR A 275 -6.37 -1.55 6.41
C THR A 275 -5.21 -1.04 5.56
N CYS A 276 -5.15 -1.50 4.31
CA CYS A 276 -4.20 -1.06 3.31
C CYS A 276 -4.93 -0.24 2.24
N LEU A 277 -4.52 1.00 2.04
CA LEU A 277 -4.94 1.82 0.90
C LEU A 277 -3.88 1.78 -0.20
N THR A 278 -4.28 1.28 -1.37
CA THR A 278 -3.41 1.22 -2.55
C THR A 278 -4.05 2.05 -3.66
N PRO A 279 -3.44 3.18 -4.09
CA PRO A 279 -4.01 4.03 -5.12
C PRO A 279 -3.99 3.27 -6.44
N ILE A 280 -5.15 3.12 -7.08
CA ILE A 280 -5.27 2.54 -8.42
C ILE A 280 -4.96 3.63 -9.44
N SER A 281 -5.59 4.80 -9.32
CA SER A 281 -5.40 5.98 -10.16
C SER A 281 -5.58 7.26 -9.34
N GLU A 282 -5.47 8.44 -9.97
CA GLU A 282 -5.72 9.74 -9.32
C GLU A 282 -7.14 9.87 -8.74
N THR A 283 -8.07 9.03 -9.19
CA THR A 283 -9.49 9.08 -8.81
C THR A 283 -10.00 7.78 -8.21
N ARG A 284 -9.15 6.76 -8.03
CA ARG A 284 -9.57 5.45 -7.52
C ARG A 284 -8.54 4.90 -6.55
N THR A 285 -9.02 4.38 -5.43
CA THR A 285 -8.18 3.76 -4.40
C THR A 285 -8.78 2.42 -4.00
N ARG A 286 -7.95 1.37 -3.96
CA ARG A 286 -8.35 0.10 -3.39
C ARG A 286 -8.13 0.13 -1.88
N ILE A 287 -9.18 -0.15 -1.13
CA ILE A 287 -9.10 -0.47 0.29
C ILE A 287 -9.07 -1.98 0.45
N THR A 288 -8.10 -2.49 1.21
CA THR A 288 -8.04 -3.91 1.60
C THR A 288 -8.01 -4.01 3.11
N GLN A 289 -9.01 -4.64 3.70
CA GLN A 289 -9.08 -4.95 5.12
C GLN A 289 -8.67 -6.41 5.36
N ILE A 290 -7.72 -6.60 6.26
CA ILE A 290 -7.12 -7.89 6.56
C ILE A 290 -7.12 -8.10 8.08
N PHE A 291 -7.69 -9.22 8.52
CA PHE A 291 -7.83 -9.54 9.93
C PHE A 291 -6.99 -10.75 10.31
N TRP A 292 -6.22 -10.63 11.39
CA TRP A 292 -5.55 -11.75 12.06
C TRP A 292 -6.05 -11.87 13.49
N SER A 293 -6.10 -13.10 13.99
CA SER A 293 -6.40 -13.38 15.39
C SER A 293 -5.93 -14.79 15.75
N ASP A 294 -5.47 -14.95 16.99
CA ASP A 294 -5.19 -16.24 17.64
C ASP A 294 -6.40 -16.77 18.45
N HIS A 295 -7.54 -16.10 18.34
CA HIS A 295 -8.77 -16.49 18.99
C HIS A 295 -9.63 -17.35 18.04
N TRP A 296 -9.87 -18.61 18.43
CA TRP A 296 -10.59 -19.62 17.64
C TRP A 296 -12.00 -19.16 17.20
N VAL A 297 -12.64 -18.27 17.98
CA VAL A 297 -13.96 -17.71 17.62
C VAL A 297 -13.99 -17.05 16.25
N PHE A 298 -12.86 -16.51 15.76
CA PHE A 298 -12.80 -15.90 14.43
C PHE A 298 -12.98 -16.93 13.31
N ASP A 299 -12.56 -18.18 13.53
CA ASP A 299 -12.78 -19.26 12.58
C ASP A 299 -14.26 -19.68 12.55
N LEU A 300 -14.92 -19.72 13.71
CA LEU A 300 -16.34 -20.08 13.83
C LEU A 300 -17.27 -18.97 13.34
N ALA A 301 -16.98 -17.71 13.69
CA ALA A 301 -17.83 -16.55 13.40
C ALA A 301 -17.56 -15.91 12.03
N LYS A 302 -16.62 -16.46 11.25
CA LYS A 302 -16.17 -15.92 9.96
C LYS A 302 -17.28 -15.43 9.01
N PRO A 303 -18.36 -16.19 8.73
CA PRO A 303 -19.40 -15.71 7.82
C PRO A 303 -20.12 -14.45 8.34
N PHE A 304 -20.37 -14.37 9.65
CA PHE A 304 -21.01 -13.21 10.27
C PHE A 304 -20.08 -12.00 10.33
N LEU A 305 -18.80 -12.22 10.67
CA LEU A 305 -17.77 -11.18 10.66
C LEU A 305 -17.61 -10.58 9.27
N ARG A 306 -17.56 -11.43 8.24
CA ARG A 306 -17.50 -11.00 6.84
C ARG A 306 -18.68 -10.10 6.46
N MET A 307 -19.90 -10.49 6.83
CA MET A 307 -21.09 -9.68 6.56
C MET A 307 -21.02 -8.31 7.24
N GLY A 308 -20.57 -8.25 8.50
CA GLY A 308 -20.38 -7.00 9.21
C GLY A 308 -19.33 -6.10 8.56
N VAL A 309 -18.16 -6.66 8.23
CA VAL A 309 -17.06 -5.95 7.56
C VAL A 309 -17.49 -5.40 6.20
N VAL A 310 -18.16 -6.19 5.37
CA VAL A 310 -18.66 -5.75 4.06
C VAL A 310 -19.72 -4.66 4.21
N ALA A 311 -20.59 -4.74 5.23
CA ALA A 311 -21.58 -3.69 5.49
C ALA A 311 -20.93 -2.36 5.88
N PHE A 312 -19.91 -2.39 6.76
CA PHE A 312 -19.12 -1.21 7.14
C PHE A 312 -18.44 -0.58 5.92
N LEU A 313 -17.71 -1.39 5.14
CA LEU A 313 -17.05 -0.91 3.91
C LEU A 313 -18.03 -0.26 2.95
N LYS A 314 -19.23 -0.85 2.75
CA LYS A 314 -20.26 -0.27 1.88
C LYS A 314 -20.78 1.08 2.38
N GLN A 315 -20.90 1.29 3.69
CA GLN A 315 -21.30 2.58 4.24
C GLN A 315 -20.23 3.65 3.97
N ASP A 316 -18.96 3.32 4.19
CA ASP A 316 -17.84 4.23 3.88
C ASP A 316 -17.78 4.55 2.39
N GLY A 317 -17.90 3.53 1.53
CA GLY A 317 -17.95 3.73 0.07
C GLY A 317 -19.13 4.60 -0.35
N GLY A 318 -20.30 4.43 0.28
CA GLY A 318 -21.47 5.29 0.04
C GLY A 318 -21.21 6.74 0.40
N MET A 319 -20.56 7.00 1.54
CA MET A 319 -20.21 8.36 1.95
C MET A 319 -19.14 8.97 1.03
N VAL A 320 -18.15 8.19 0.61
CA VAL A 320 -17.15 8.64 -0.37
C VAL A 320 -17.82 9.05 -1.68
N ASN A 321 -18.79 8.28 -2.17
CA ASN A 321 -19.53 8.63 -3.37
C ASN A 321 -20.29 9.96 -3.24
N LEU A 322 -20.94 10.20 -2.10
CA LEU A 322 -21.60 11.48 -1.81
C LEU A 322 -20.58 12.63 -1.70
N GLN A 323 -19.43 12.39 -1.05
CA GLN A 323 -18.37 13.39 -0.93
C GLN A 323 -17.85 13.83 -2.30
N ASN A 324 -17.71 12.89 -3.24
CA ASN A 324 -17.26 13.16 -4.60
C ASN A 324 -18.16 14.14 -5.35
N GLU A 325 -19.47 14.16 -5.07
CA GLU A 325 -20.40 15.12 -5.69
C GLU A 325 -20.06 16.57 -5.36
N GLY A 326 -19.48 16.81 -4.18
CA GLY A 326 -18.96 18.12 -3.75
C GLY A 326 -17.54 18.36 -4.25
N LEU A 327 -16.65 17.36 -4.13
CA LEU A 327 -15.23 17.50 -4.50
C LEU A 327 -15.00 17.83 -5.97
N ARG A 328 -15.92 17.45 -6.87
CA ARG A 328 -15.84 17.81 -8.29
C ARG A 328 -15.83 19.33 -8.56
N TYR A 329 -16.22 20.15 -7.58
CA TYR A 329 -16.20 21.61 -7.65
C TYR A 329 -14.97 22.25 -7.00
N ASP A 330 -13.98 21.43 -6.60
CA ASP A 330 -12.73 21.87 -5.96
C ASP A 330 -12.95 22.82 -4.77
N PRO A 331 -13.78 22.45 -3.78
CA PRO A 331 -14.10 23.33 -2.65
C PRO A 331 -12.90 23.48 -1.71
N ALA A 332 -12.81 24.64 -1.05
CA ALA A 332 -11.91 24.80 0.09
C ALA A 332 -12.44 23.97 1.28
N LEU A 333 -11.71 22.92 1.66
CA LEU A 333 -12.02 22.09 2.83
C LEU A 333 -11.43 22.71 4.10
N ILE A 334 -12.24 22.75 5.16
CA ILE A 334 -11.86 23.33 6.46
C ILE A 334 -11.59 22.19 7.43
N TRP A 335 -10.51 22.32 8.21
CA TRP A 335 -10.11 21.35 9.22
C TRP A 335 -10.12 21.97 10.61
N ILE A 336 -10.97 21.43 11.48
CA ILE A 336 -11.02 21.79 12.90
C ILE A 336 -9.87 21.13 13.66
N ASP A 337 -9.48 21.65 14.83
CA ASP A 337 -8.23 21.23 15.46
C ASP A 337 -8.24 19.77 15.94
N ASP A 338 -8.82 19.47 17.09
CA ASP A 338 -8.59 18.14 17.69
C ASP A 338 -9.18 16.98 16.88
N ALA A 339 -10.34 17.17 16.24
CA ALA A 339 -10.98 16.11 15.45
C ALA A 339 -10.24 15.82 14.13
N ASP A 340 -9.79 16.86 13.42
CA ASP A 340 -9.08 16.70 12.13
C ASP A 340 -7.56 16.76 12.26
N LYS A 341 -7.02 16.78 13.50
CA LYS A 341 -5.56 16.86 13.73
C LYS A 341 -4.82 15.74 13.01
N GLN A 342 -5.41 14.55 12.98
CA GLN A 342 -4.81 13.40 12.30
C GLN A 342 -4.70 13.63 10.78
N ALA A 343 -5.68 14.30 10.14
CA ALA A 343 -5.58 14.72 8.73
C ALA A 343 -4.46 15.76 8.53
N LYS A 344 -4.32 16.71 9.46
CA LYS A 344 -3.20 17.67 9.50
C LYS A 344 -1.84 16.96 9.58
N TRP A 345 -1.73 15.95 10.44
CA TRP A 345 -0.52 15.14 10.59
C TRP A 345 -0.20 14.33 9.34
N TYR A 346 -1.19 13.71 8.69
CA TYR A 346 -0.99 13.01 7.42
C TYR A 346 -0.35 13.91 6.35
N GLN A 347 -0.89 15.11 6.15
CA GLN A 347 -0.29 16.08 5.24
C GLN A 347 1.11 16.53 5.68
N GLN A 348 1.33 16.74 6.98
CA GLN A 348 2.64 17.11 7.52
C GLN A 348 3.68 16.02 7.23
N LEU A 349 3.32 14.75 7.42
CA LEU A 349 4.18 13.61 7.12
C LEU A 349 4.44 13.46 5.62
N LYS A 350 3.43 13.64 4.75
CA LYS A 350 3.64 13.62 3.29
C LYS A 350 4.67 14.67 2.86
N ARG A 351 4.54 15.89 3.39
CA ARG A 351 5.48 16.99 3.11
C ARG A 351 6.89 16.66 3.57
N GLU A 352 7.01 16.15 4.79
CA GLU A 352 8.30 15.77 5.36
C GLU A 352 8.93 14.58 4.63
N TRP A 353 8.12 13.61 4.20
CA TRP A 353 8.55 12.49 3.36
C TRP A 353 9.14 13.00 2.05
N ALA A 354 8.35 13.77 1.28
CA ALA A 354 8.81 14.34 0.01
C ALA A 354 10.07 15.20 0.18
N LYS A 355 10.13 16.01 1.23
CA LYS A 355 11.29 16.84 1.55
C LYS A 355 12.54 16.00 1.86
N SER A 356 12.42 15.00 2.73
CA SER A 356 13.54 14.12 3.09
C SER A 356 14.12 13.39 1.87
N ARG A 357 13.25 12.94 0.95
CA ARG A 357 13.62 12.31 -0.31
C ARG A 357 14.34 13.26 -1.25
N ALA A 358 13.80 14.47 -1.43
CA ALA A 358 14.43 15.50 -2.27
C ALA A 358 15.80 15.94 -1.74
N GLU A 359 15.98 15.94 -0.41
CA GLU A 359 17.22 16.32 0.27
C GLU A 359 18.20 15.14 0.45
N GLY A 360 17.82 13.91 0.08
CA GLY A 360 18.66 12.72 0.24
C GLY A 360 19.00 12.39 1.70
N ARG A 361 18.14 12.79 2.65
CA ARG A 361 18.35 12.57 4.09
C ARG A 361 17.36 11.57 4.65
N GLU A 362 17.66 11.06 5.84
CA GLU A 362 16.71 10.26 6.60
C GLU A 362 15.44 11.05 6.94
N PHE A 363 14.32 10.34 6.94
CA PHE A 363 13.03 10.86 7.35
C PHE A 363 13.02 11.11 8.87
N VAL A 364 12.61 12.32 9.27
CA VAL A 364 12.45 12.67 10.69
C VAL A 364 10.97 12.89 10.96
N ASN A 365 10.38 12.06 11.82
CA ASN A 365 8.96 12.17 12.14
C ASN A 365 8.67 13.52 12.85
N PRO A 366 7.86 14.40 12.25
CA PRO A 366 7.63 15.75 12.76
C PRO A 366 6.49 15.81 13.80
N ILE A 367 5.85 14.68 14.11
CA ILE A 367 4.71 14.61 15.04
C ILE A 367 5.20 14.63 16.48
N GLN A 368 4.58 15.47 17.30
CA GLN A 368 4.84 15.56 18.73
C GLN A 368 3.75 14.84 19.52
N PRO A 369 4.10 14.17 20.64
CA PRO A 369 3.12 13.58 21.53
C PRO A 369 2.04 14.59 21.94
N THR A 370 0.77 14.23 21.76
CA THR A 370 -0.36 15.15 21.97
C THR A 370 -1.57 14.36 22.46
N THR A 371 -2.40 14.95 23.34
CA THR A 371 -3.73 14.42 23.65
C THR A 371 -4.77 15.19 22.85
N LEU A 372 -5.58 14.47 22.06
CA LEU A 372 -6.67 15.06 21.30
C LEU A 372 -8.00 14.76 21.97
N ARG A 373 -8.94 15.71 21.90
CA ARG A 373 -10.28 15.61 22.49
C ARG A 373 -11.36 15.82 21.45
N TRP A 374 -12.33 14.93 21.40
CA TRP A 374 -13.48 15.04 20.50
C TRP A 374 -14.72 14.35 21.08
N LYS A 375 -15.88 14.54 20.44
CA LYS A 375 -17.10 13.79 20.75
C LYS A 375 -17.38 12.80 19.62
N SER A 376 -17.54 11.52 19.96
CA SER A 376 -18.06 10.49 19.03
C SER A 376 -18.50 9.22 19.74
#